data_AF-A0A956WIV6-F1
#
_entry.id   AF-A0A956WIV6-F1
#
_cell.length_a   1.000
_cell.length_b   1.000
_cell.length_c   1.000
_cell.angle_alpha   90.00
_cell.angle_beta   90.00
_cell.angle_gamma   90.00
#
_symmetry.space_group_name_H-M   'P 1'
#
loop_
_entity.id
_entity.type
_entity.pdbx_description
1 polymer ?
#
loop_
_entity_poly.entity_id
_entity_poly.type
_entity_poly.pdbx_seq_one_letter_code
_entity_poly.pdbx_strand_id
1 'polypeptide(L)'
;PELDEETLLDNARKEVGADTRRCVHELTAKGIDLRQYNSVASANDAIALMHALRYPTFNLFGISYGTRLALVMMRDHPNAGIRSVVLDSSFPPEIPGFERFVTEAHEVVMQLFADCRVDPVCNTAYPNLKERFKTLLRATEGTPIAGQDGTTVNGIDLVNVITGISSYTESAAYIPKMIAELEQGITTTYNAIVSGAIVAPGGDDIEFGEDDAFDEAPESAAAPPSAEPTIAIDAFDAEANAQARAFIQSVQNRADQLSPDEKDTVLTLLTWLDKVPHTRQSLVDFVNQSFAGESQTTNREALLVEIDAMSDAGVARVFSLMADSVDLIDVFTIGLSEPMFNSVECNEEAPFEDFSNVLANVAALEIPELAYGTLEFMASQF
;
A
#
# COMPACT_ATOMS: atom_id res chain seq x y z
N PRO A 1 12.52 -14.00 16.86
CA PRO A 1 13.24 -13.04 17.73
C PRO A 1 12.31 -12.60 18.85
N GLU A 2 12.80 -12.34 20.07
CA GLU A 2 11.94 -11.74 21.11
C GLU A 2 11.59 -10.33 20.62
N LEU A 3 10.29 -10.08 20.40
CA LEU A 3 9.80 -8.79 19.91
C LEU A 3 9.91 -7.80 21.07
N ASP A 4 10.98 -7.01 21.08
CA ASP A 4 11.19 -5.99 22.11
C ASP A 4 10.45 -4.71 21.75
N GLU A 5 9.38 -4.44 22.49
CA GLU A 5 8.49 -3.30 22.32
C GLU A 5 9.27 -1.97 22.30
N GLU A 6 10.19 -1.79 23.26
CA GLU A 6 10.96 -0.56 23.40
C GLU A 6 11.85 -0.32 22.18
N THR A 7 12.56 -1.37 21.73
CA THR A 7 13.39 -1.27 20.52
C THR A 7 12.58 -0.94 19.27
N LEU A 8 11.40 -1.57 19.08
CA LEU A 8 10.56 -1.34 17.91
C LEU A 8 10.05 0.11 17.87
N LEU A 9 9.49 0.60 18.97
CA LEU A 9 9.02 1.98 19.09
C LEU A 9 10.16 3.00 18.97
N ASP A 10 11.34 2.71 19.55
CA ASP A 10 12.50 3.59 19.45
C ASP A 10 13.06 3.67 18.02
N ASN A 11 12.99 2.58 17.26
CA ASN A 11 13.40 2.57 15.86
C ASN A 11 12.42 3.38 15.01
N ALA A 12 11.11 3.14 15.17
CA ALA A 12 10.07 3.90 14.49
C ALA A 12 10.19 5.40 14.77
N ARG A 13 10.40 5.80 16.03
CA ARG A 13 10.61 7.21 16.41
C ARG A 13 11.86 7.85 15.79
N LYS A 14 12.92 7.07 15.53
CA LYS A 14 14.12 7.58 14.85
C LYS A 14 13.86 7.79 13.37
N GLU A 15 13.11 6.89 12.77
CA GLU A 15 12.74 6.90 11.35
C GLU A 15 11.82 8.08 11.02
N VAL A 16 10.61 8.11 11.58
CA VAL A 16 9.60 9.13 11.20
C VAL A 16 9.68 10.41 12.05
N GLY A 17 10.40 10.39 13.17
CA GLY A 17 10.26 11.43 14.20
C GLY A 17 10.79 12.80 13.81
N ALA A 18 11.82 12.90 12.96
CA ALA A 18 12.34 14.21 12.52
C ALA A 18 11.32 14.95 11.65
N ASP A 19 10.72 14.24 10.71
CA ASP A 19 9.73 14.76 9.79
C ASP A 19 8.41 15.06 10.51
N THR A 20 8.01 14.18 11.44
CA THR A 20 6.86 14.38 12.34
C THR A 20 7.00 15.70 13.09
N ARG A 21 8.15 15.91 13.74
CA ARG A 21 8.41 17.13 14.52
C ARG A 21 8.40 18.38 13.64
N ARG A 22 8.93 18.30 12.41
CA ARG A 22 8.90 19.40 11.45
C ARG A 22 7.46 19.75 11.07
N CYS A 23 6.64 18.76 10.73
CA CYS A 23 5.24 18.93 10.36
C CYS A 23 4.43 19.60 11.50
N VAL A 24 4.54 19.12 12.75
CA VAL A 24 3.91 19.78 13.91
C VAL A 24 4.31 21.23 14.00
N HIS A 25 5.62 21.48 13.95
CA HIS A 25 6.14 22.82 14.16
C HIS A 25 5.60 23.77 13.09
N GLU A 26 5.58 23.35 11.83
CA GLU A 26 5.01 24.14 10.74
C GLU A 26 3.52 24.41 10.89
N LEU A 27 2.72 23.39 11.22
CA LEU A 27 1.27 23.54 11.40
C LEU A 27 0.94 24.42 12.61
N THR A 28 1.59 24.17 13.75
CA THR A 28 1.39 24.96 14.97
C THR A 28 1.90 26.39 14.84
N ALA A 29 3.00 26.63 14.12
CA ALA A 29 3.47 27.98 13.81
C ALA A 29 2.51 28.76 12.90
N LYS A 30 1.74 28.06 12.05
CA LYS A 30 0.63 28.64 11.26
C LYS A 30 -0.64 28.86 12.10
N GLY A 31 -0.63 28.52 13.39
CA GLY A 31 -1.78 28.63 14.28
C GLY A 31 -2.85 27.55 14.06
N ILE A 32 -2.51 26.46 13.38
CA ILE A 32 -3.43 25.34 13.14
C ILE A 32 -3.57 24.53 14.44
N ASP A 33 -4.81 24.33 14.87
CA ASP A 33 -5.13 23.50 16.04
C ASP A 33 -5.20 22.03 15.63
N LEU A 34 -4.14 21.27 15.96
CA LEU A 34 -4.04 19.85 15.63
C LEU A 34 -5.12 18.99 16.29
N ARG A 35 -5.82 19.51 17.31
CA ARG A 35 -6.96 18.80 17.95
C ARG A 35 -8.20 18.75 17.06
N GLN A 36 -8.23 19.50 15.96
CA GLN A 36 -9.34 19.50 15.01
C GLN A 36 -9.23 18.37 13.96
N TYR A 37 -8.15 17.57 13.98
CA TYR A 37 -7.97 16.45 13.06
C TYR A 37 -8.57 15.16 13.67
N ASN A 38 -9.89 15.04 13.59
CA ASN A 38 -10.66 13.87 14.05
C ASN A 38 -12.00 13.75 13.30
N SER A 39 -12.64 12.58 13.41
CA SER A 39 -13.88 12.25 12.72
C SER A 39 -15.05 13.16 13.11
N VAL A 40 -15.10 13.66 14.35
CA VAL A 40 -16.17 14.56 14.81
C VAL A 40 -16.09 15.90 14.09
N ALA A 41 -14.89 16.48 13.99
CA ALA A 41 -14.65 17.71 13.23
C ALA A 41 -14.97 17.51 11.74
N SER A 42 -14.48 16.42 11.14
CA SER A 42 -14.79 16.08 9.75
C SER A 42 -16.30 15.90 9.50
N ALA A 43 -17.03 15.30 10.44
CA ALA A 43 -18.48 15.14 10.33
C ALA A 43 -19.19 16.50 10.36
N ASN A 44 -18.76 17.41 11.24
CA ASN A 44 -19.29 18.77 11.30
C ASN A 44 -19.07 19.52 9.98
N ASP A 45 -17.88 19.40 9.39
CA ASP A 45 -17.54 20.03 8.12
C ASP A 45 -18.38 19.46 6.96
N ALA A 46 -18.54 18.14 6.90
CA ALA A 46 -19.39 17.48 5.91
C ALA A 46 -20.84 17.98 5.99
N ILE A 47 -21.41 18.10 7.19
CA ILE A 47 -22.76 18.65 7.38
C ILE A 47 -22.84 20.13 7.00
N ALA A 48 -21.86 20.93 7.38
CA ALA A 48 -21.79 22.34 7.00
C ALA A 48 -21.73 22.49 5.47
N LEU A 49 -21.00 21.61 4.78
CA LEU A 49 -20.93 21.55 3.32
C LEU A 49 -22.30 21.21 2.71
N MET A 50 -23.00 20.19 3.21
CA MET A 50 -24.34 19.85 2.71
C MET A 50 -25.33 21.01 2.86
N HIS A 51 -25.24 21.76 3.97
CA HIS A 51 -26.02 22.97 4.16
C HIS A 51 -25.63 24.09 3.19
N ALA A 52 -24.34 24.34 2.99
CA ALA A 52 -23.84 25.37 2.08
C ALA A 52 -24.26 25.10 0.63
N LEU A 53 -24.25 23.83 0.22
CA LEU A 53 -24.70 23.35 -1.08
C LEU A 53 -26.24 23.28 -1.21
N ARG A 54 -26.97 23.55 -0.11
CA ARG A 54 -28.44 23.53 -0.04
C ARG A 54 -29.04 22.17 -0.38
N TYR A 55 -28.41 21.09 0.09
CA TYR A 55 -28.99 19.75 0.05
C TYR A 55 -29.77 19.47 1.34
N PRO A 56 -31.11 19.62 1.34
CA PRO A 56 -31.93 19.35 2.53
C PRO A 56 -32.02 17.84 2.84
N THR A 57 -31.59 17.01 1.90
CA THR A 57 -31.62 15.55 2.00
C THR A 57 -30.49 14.99 1.14
N PHE A 58 -29.75 14.03 1.66
CA PHE A 58 -28.59 13.45 0.97
C PHE A 58 -28.33 12.00 1.34
N ASN A 59 -27.53 11.33 0.53
CA ASN A 59 -27.10 9.95 0.76
C ASN A 59 -25.64 9.96 1.19
N LEU A 60 -25.27 9.05 2.07
CA LEU A 60 -23.87 8.80 2.41
C LEU A 60 -23.41 7.52 1.72
N PHE A 61 -22.23 7.59 1.11
CA PHE A 61 -21.48 6.44 0.67
C PHE A 61 -20.10 6.54 1.28
N GLY A 62 -19.79 5.64 2.21
CA GLY A 62 -18.51 5.57 2.89
C GLY A 62 -17.75 4.33 2.46
N ILE A 63 -16.47 4.48 2.18
CA ILE A 63 -15.51 3.40 1.91
C ILE A 63 -14.37 3.54 2.92
N SER A 64 -13.91 2.43 3.50
CA SER A 64 -12.76 2.44 4.43
C SER A 64 -13.00 3.44 5.59
N TYR A 65 -12.09 4.37 5.87
CA TYR A 65 -12.28 5.44 6.88
C TYR A 65 -13.57 6.26 6.67
N GLY A 66 -14.03 6.42 5.42
CA GLY A 66 -15.30 7.07 5.12
C GLY A 66 -16.51 6.40 5.78
N THR A 67 -16.42 5.10 6.11
CA THR A 67 -17.45 4.40 6.88
C THR A 67 -17.47 4.84 8.33
N ARG A 68 -16.31 5.04 8.97
CA ARG A 68 -16.20 5.64 10.31
C ARG A 68 -16.81 7.04 10.31
N LEU A 69 -16.45 7.86 9.33
CA LEU A 69 -17.01 9.21 9.19
C LEU A 69 -18.53 9.19 9.00
N ALA A 70 -19.05 8.31 8.14
CA ALA A 70 -20.49 8.16 7.94
C ALA A 70 -21.22 7.74 9.23
N LEU A 71 -20.64 6.82 10.01
CA LEU A 71 -21.17 6.41 11.31
C LEU A 71 -21.18 7.58 12.32
N VAL A 72 -20.12 8.38 12.36
CA VAL A 72 -20.05 9.58 13.20
C VAL A 72 -21.09 10.63 12.77
N MET A 73 -21.27 10.86 11.47
CA MET A 73 -22.33 11.75 10.95
C MET A 73 -23.73 11.27 11.35
N MET A 74 -24.01 9.96 11.26
CA MET A 74 -25.29 9.40 11.69
C MET A 74 -25.53 9.57 13.18
N ARG A 75 -24.49 9.38 14.00
CA ARG A 75 -24.55 9.48 15.46
C ARG A 75 -24.75 10.93 15.93
N ASP A 76 -23.97 11.86 15.39
CA ASP A 76 -23.89 13.23 15.89
C ASP A 76 -24.87 14.17 15.19
N HIS A 77 -25.24 13.85 13.94
CA HIS A 77 -26.13 14.65 13.10
C HIS A 77 -27.34 13.87 12.56
N PRO A 78 -28.09 13.12 13.39
CA PRO A 78 -29.15 12.22 12.93
C PRO A 78 -30.30 12.95 12.21
N ASN A 79 -30.44 14.26 12.39
CA ASN A 79 -31.50 15.09 11.80
C ASN A 79 -31.02 15.94 10.62
N ALA A 80 -29.79 15.78 10.14
CA ALA A 80 -29.24 16.63 9.08
C ALA A 80 -29.81 16.35 7.67
N GLY A 81 -30.66 15.34 7.51
CA GLY A 81 -31.25 14.98 6.22
C GLY A 81 -30.61 13.75 5.56
N ILE A 82 -29.90 12.92 6.32
CA ILE A 82 -29.38 11.63 5.82
C ILE A 82 -30.57 10.72 5.44
N ARG A 83 -30.69 10.41 4.15
CA ARG A 83 -31.78 9.59 3.58
C ARG A 83 -31.44 8.10 3.53
N SER A 84 -30.21 7.80 3.11
CA SER A 84 -29.69 6.45 2.98
C SER A 84 -28.19 6.45 3.20
N VAL A 85 -27.66 5.33 3.69
CA VAL A 85 -26.22 5.14 3.95
C VAL A 85 -25.80 3.81 3.37
N VAL A 86 -24.70 3.82 2.62
CA VAL A 86 -24.00 2.63 2.16
C VAL A 86 -22.60 2.67 2.77
N LEU A 87 -22.24 1.60 3.48
CA LEU A 87 -20.92 1.43 4.09
C LEU A 87 -20.25 0.25 3.41
N ASP A 88 -19.18 0.52 2.69
CA ASP A 88 -18.37 -0.50 2.03
C ASP A 88 -17.05 -0.68 2.80
N SER A 89 -16.76 -1.92 3.20
CA SER A 89 -15.59 -2.26 4.02
C SER A 89 -15.54 -1.46 5.33
N SER A 90 -16.50 -1.74 6.21
CA SER A 90 -16.78 -0.95 7.42
C SER A 90 -15.63 -0.94 8.43
N PHE A 91 -15.30 0.25 8.93
CA PHE A 91 -14.33 0.52 10.01
C PHE A 91 -15.04 1.18 11.21
N PRO A 92 -15.68 0.38 12.08
CA PRO A 92 -16.45 0.91 13.21
C PRO A 92 -15.56 1.59 14.27
N PRO A 93 -16.08 2.59 15.01
CA PRO A 93 -15.33 3.27 16.07
C PRO A 93 -15.04 2.39 17.30
N GLU A 94 -15.79 1.29 17.50
CA GLU A 94 -15.61 0.39 18.65
C GLU A 94 -14.51 -0.68 18.48
N ILE A 95 -13.94 -0.82 17.28
CA ILE A 95 -12.91 -1.81 17.00
C ILE A 95 -11.54 -1.16 17.16
N PRO A 96 -10.61 -1.78 17.95
CA PRO A 96 -9.21 -1.36 17.98
C PRO A 96 -8.55 -1.81 16.66
N GLY A 97 -8.52 -0.90 15.70
CA GLY A 97 -8.15 -1.19 14.31
C GLY A 97 -6.66 -1.48 14.17
N PHE A 98 -5.83 -0.66 14.79
CA PHE A 98 -4.38 -0.79 14.74
C PHE A 98 -3.91 -2.04 15.48
N GLU A 99 -4.52 -2.37 16.63
CA GLU A 99 -4.23 -3.62 17.35
C GLU A 99 -4.55 -4.86 16.51
N ARG A 100 -5.63 -4.81 15.72
CA ARG A 100 -6.08 -5.96 14.91
C ARG A 100 -5.40 -6.07 13.56
N PHE A 101 -4.75 -5.02 13.08
CA PHE A 101 -4.18 -4.95 11.74
C PHE A 101 -3.26 -6.13 11.40
N VAL A 102 -2.45 -6.58 12.37
CA VAL A 102 -1.57 -7.76 12.23
C VAL A 102 -2.31 -9.10 12.08
N THR A 103 -3.58 -9.16 12.47
CA THR A 103 -4.41 -10.37 12.39
C THR A 103 -5.13 -10.48 11.05
N GLU A 104 -5.50 -9.35 10.44
CA GLU A 104 -6.30 -9.33 9.21
C GLU A 104 -5.56 -9.99 8.03
N ALA A 105 -4.29 -9.61 7.82
CA ALA A 105 -3.44 -10.21 6.78
C ALA A 105 -3.22 -11.72 7.03
N HIS A 106 -3.11 -12.14 8.29
CA HIS A 106 -2.95 -13.54 8.67
C HIS A 106 -4.20 -14.36 8.31
N GLU A 107 -5.40 -13.85 8.61
CA GLU A 107 -6.66 -14.55 8.37
C GLU A 107 -6.87 -14.87 6.88
N VAL A 108 -6.55 -13.93 5.98
CA VAL A 108 -6.66 -14.14 4.52
C VAL A 108 -5.77 -15.27 4.04
N VAL A 109 -4.52 -15.31 4.52
CA VAL A 109 -3.56 -16.38 4.18
C VAL A 109 -4.01 -17.73 4.75
N MET A 110 -4.54 -17.74 5.96
CA MET A 110 -5.08 -18.95 6.58
C MET A 110 -6.30 -19.49 5.83
N GLN A 111 -7.16 -18.59 5.33
CA GLN A 111 -8.32 -18.94 4.53
C GLN A 111 -7.89 -19.60 3.21
N LEU A 112 -6.89 -19.05 2.51
CA LEU A 112 -6.32 -19.65 1.30
C LEU A 112 -5.87 -21.10 1.55
N PHE A 113 -5.16 -21.36 2.65
CA PHE A 113 -4.73 -22.72 2.99
C PHE A 113 -5.90 -23.65 3.35
N ALA A 114 -6.92 -23.12 4.02
CA ALA A 114 -8.12 -23.89 4.33
C ALA A 114 -8.89 -24.27 3.06
N ASP A 115 -9.01 -23.34 2.11
CA ASP A 115 -9.68 -23.54 0.82
C ASP A 115 -8.94 -24.58 -0.03
N CYS A 116 -7.61 -24.45 -0.17
CA CYS A 116 -6.84 -25.45 -0.90
C CYS A 116 -6.95 -26.86 -0.28
N ARG A 117 -7.04 -26.97 1.05
CA ARG A 117 -7.19 -28.27 1.73
C ARG A 117 -8.54 -28.93 1.46
N VAL A 118 -9.61 -28.17 1.34
CA VAL A 118 -10.96 -28.72 1.09
C VAL A 118 -11.25 -28.94 -0.39
N ASP A 119 -10.57 -28.23 -1.28
CA ASP A 119 -10.61 -28.46 -2.72
C ASP A 119 -9.85 -29.75 -3.10
N PRO A 120 -10.51 -30.77 -3.70
CA PRO A 120 -9.84 -32.03 -4.03
C PRO A 120 -8.73 -31.89 -5.08
N VAL A 121 -8.85 -30.96 -6.03
CA VAL A 121 -7.85 -30.71 -7.07
C VAL A 121 -6.63 -30.03 -6.45
N CYS A 122 -6.84 -28.98 -5.67
CA CYS A 122 -5.77 -28.26 -4.98
C CYS A 122 -5.07 -29.15 -3.96
N ASN A 123 -5.80 -29.85 -3.09
CA ASN A 123 -5.21 -30.70 -2.06
C ASN A 123 -4.46 -31.92 -2.65
N THR A 124 -4.88 -32.42 -3.81
CA THR A 124 -4.14 -33.49 -4.51
C THR A 124 -2.85 -32.98 -5.13
N ALA A 125 -2.87 -31.78 -5.74
CA ALA A 125 -1.69 -31.17 -6.35
C ALA A 125 -0.71 -30.61 -5.31
N TYR A 126 -1.25 -30.05 -4.22
CA TYR A 126 -0.53 -29.29 -3.19
C TYR A 126 -0.91 -29.76 -1.77
N PRO A 127 -0.67 -31.04 -1.42
CA PRO A 127 -1.02 -31.56 -0.11
C PRO A 127 -0.22 -30.85 0.99
N ASN A 128 -0.85 -30.66 2.16
CA ASN A 128 -0.23 -30.06 3.36
C ASN A 128 0.35 -28.65 3.12
N LEU A 129 -0.27 -27.86 2.24
CA LEU A 129 0.26 -26.57 1.77
C LEU A 129 0.68 -25.61 2.90
N LYS A 130 -0.11 -25.48 3.97
CA LYS A 130 0.23 -24.63 5.13
C LYS A 130 1.56 -25.03 5.79
N GLU A 131 1.75 -26.32 6.08
CA GLU A 131 2.97 -26.79 6.75
C GLU A 131 4.20 -26.70 5.83
N ARG A 132 3.97 -26.86 4.52
CA ARG A 132 4.95 -26.61 3.48
C ARG A 132 5.38 -25.16 3.42
N PHE A 133 4.43 -24.23 3.42
CA PHE A 133 4.70 -22.79 3.52
C PHE A 133 5.50 -22.43 4.78
N LYS A 134 5.08 -22.90 5.96
CA LYS A 134 5.83 -22.68 7.21
C LYS A 134 7.25 -23.24 7.17
N THR A 135 7.47 -24.32 6.42
CA THR A 135 8.81 -24.89 6.24
C THR A 135 9.64 -24.07 5.26
N LEU A 136 9.04 -23.61 4.16
CA LEU A 136 9.67 -22.72 3.19
C LEU A 136 10.08 -21.40 3.84
N LEU A 137 9.19 -20.76 4.61
CA LEU A 137 9.45 -19.51 5.30
C LEU A 137 10.62 -19.64 6.28
N ARG A 138 10.64 -20.69 7.11
CA ARG A 138 11.79 -20.99 7.99
C ARG A 138 13.08 -21.27 7.21
N ALA A 139 13.00 -21.88 6.03
CA ALA A 139 14.18 -22.11 5.20
C ALA A 139 14.76 -20.81 4.63
N THR A 140 13.94 -19.77 4.45
CA THR A 140 14.38 -18.44 4.01
C THR A 140 15.00 -17.60 5.14
N GLU A 141 14.91 -18.04 6.40
CA GLU A 141 15.56 -17.37 7.53
C GLU A 141 17.09 -17.48 7.42
N GLY A 142 17.71 -16.42 6.91
CA GLY A 142 19.17 -16.30 6.80
C GLY A 142 19.78 -16.86 5.51
N THR A 143 18.99 -17.48 4.63
CA THR A 143 19.44 -17.84 3.27
C THR A 143 18.30 -17.67 2.28
N PRO A 144 18.34 -16.63 1.44
CA PRO A 144 17.34 -16.46 0.40
C PRO A 144 17.32 -17.61 -0.61
N ILE A 145 16.14 -17.88 -1.19
CA ILE A 145 15.98 -18.82 -2.29
C ILE A 145 16.57 -18.17 -3.54
N ALA A 146 17.58 -18.79 -4.13
CA ALA A 146 18.19 -18.35 -5.37
C ALA A 146 17.53 -19.04 -6.57
N GLY A 147 16.82 -18.25 -7.37
CA GLY A 147 16.28 -18.66 -8.66
C GLY A 147 17.37 -18.86 -9.71
N GLN A 148 17.07 -19.67 -10.74
CA GLN A 148 18.00 -19.94 -11.84
C GLN A 148 18.23 -18.72 -12.75
N ASP A 149 17.33 -17.75 -12.70
CA ASP A 149 17.34 -16.47 -13.40
C ASP A 149 18.05 -15.36 -12.61
N GLY A 150 18.56 -15.66 -11.42
CA GLY A 150 19.19 -14.68 -10.53
C GLY A 150 18.21 -13.96 -9.59
N THR A 151 16.90 -14.22 -9.70
CA THR A 151 15.94 -13.75 -8.68
C THR A 151 16.33 -14.32 -7.32
N THR A 152 16.29 -13.50 -6.30
CA THR A 152 16.56 -13.90 -4.92
C THR A 152 15.32 -13.61 -4.08
N VAL A 153 14.74 -14.63 -3.44
CA VAL A 153 13.51 -14.50 -2.65
C VAL A 153 13.82 -14.76 -1.18
N ASN A 154 13.68 -13.75 -0.34
CA ASN A 154 13.84 -13.87 1.11
C ASN A 154 12.48 -14.08 1.82
N GLY A 155 12.50 -14.25 3.14
CA GLY A 155 11.28 -14.50 3.92
C GLY A 155 10.30 -13.33 3.93
N ILE A 156 10.80 -12.09 3.95
CA ILE A 156 9.97 -10.88 3.87
C ILE A 156 9.30 -10.81 2.49
N ASP A 157 10.04 -11.10 1.41
CA ASP A 157 9.45 -11.11 0.06
C ASP A 157 8.31 -12.13 -0.06
N LEU A 158 8.49 -13.32 0.54
CA LEU A 158 7.46 -14.36 0.57
C LEU A 158 6.24 -13.93 1.41
N VAL A 159 6.45 -13.26 2.54
CA VAL A 159 5.38 -12.68 3.36
C VAL A 159 4.63 -11.61 2.58
N ASN A 160 5.31 -10.66 1.96
CA ASN A 160 4.70 -9.57 1.21
C ASN A 160 3.83 -10.07 0.04
N VAL A 161 4.31 -11.07 -0.71
CA VAL A 161 3.51 -11.64 -1.82
C VAL A 161 2.27 -12.35 -1.30
N ILE A 162 2.36 -13.11 -0.19
CA ILE A 162 1.22 -13.89 0.30
C ILE A 162 0.21 -13.02 1.06
N THR A 163 0.64 -11.98 1.77
CA THR A 163 -0.27 -11.03 2.43
C THR A 163 -0.89 -10.03 1.43
N GLY A 164 -0.21 -9.78 0.30
CA GLY A 164 -0.70 -8.94 -0.79
C GLY A 164 -1.91 -9.50 -1.55
N ILE A 165 -2.34 -10.75 -1.30
CA ILE A 165 -3.53 -11.34 -1.92
C ILE A 165 -4.79 -10.50 -1.63
N SER A 166 -4.85 -9.86 -0.45
CA SER A 166 -5.96 -8.97 -0.07
C SER A 166 -6.12 -7.79 -1.03
N SER A 167 -5.04 -7.39 -1.69
CA SER A 167 -5.01 -6.32 -2.69
C SER A 167 -5.16 -6.86 -4.12
N TYR A 168 -4.74 -8.11 -4.39
CA TYR A 168 -4.76 -8.73 -5.73
C TYR A 168 -5.25 -10.18 -5.68
N THR A 169 -6.56 -10.34 -5.73
CA THR A 169 -7.22 -11.65 -5.55
C THR A 169 -6.90 -12.64 -6.67
N GLU A 170 -6.52 -12.15 -7.85
CA GLU A 170 -6.12 -12.94 -9.02
C GLU A 170 -4.90 -13.81 -8.72
N SER A 171 -3.98 -13.29 -7.89
CA SER A 171 -2.77 -14.00 -7.48
C SER A 171 -3.08 -15.21 -6.60
N ALA A 172 -4.20 -15.21 -5.86
CA ALA A 172 -4.56 -16.23 -4.87
C ALA A 172 -4.52 -17.65 -5.47
N ALA A 173 -5.06 -17.82 -6.68
CA ALA A 173 -5.10 -19.11 -7.37
C ALA A 173 -3.70 -19.68 -7.69
N TYR A 174 -2.69 -18.82 -7.76
CA TYR A 174 -1.32 -19.17 -8.11
C TYR A 174 -0.42 -19.40 -6.91
N ILE A 175 -0.82 -18.99 -5.70
CA ILE A 175 -0.03 -19.14 -4.48
C ILE A 175 0.34 -20.60 -4.17
N PRO A 176 -0.57 -21.59 -4.28
CA PRO A 176 -0.19 -23.00 -4.07
C PRO A 176 0.94 -23.46 -5.00
N LYS A 177 0.89 -23.00 -6.26
CA LYS A 177 1.92 -23.30 -7.27
C LYS A 177 3.22 -22.57 -6.95
N MET A 178 3.16 -21.29 -6.60
CA MET A 178 4.32 -20.49 -6.21
C MET A 178 5.09 -21.15 -5.07
N ILE A 179 4.40 -21.58 -4.01
CA ILE A 179 5.02 -22.28 -2.87
C ILE A 179 5.72 -23.56 -3.35
N ALA A 180 5.06 -24.36 -4.18
CA ALA A 180 5.62 -25.61 -4.69
C ALA A 180 6.84 -25.42 -5.63
N GLU A 181 6.88 -24.32 -6.38
CA GLU A 181 8.00 -23.94 -7.22
C GLU A 181 9.18 -23.42 -6.39
N LEU A 182 8.92 -22.54 -5.42
CA LEU A 182 9.94 -21.97 -4.54
C LEU A 182 10.65 -23.03 -3.69
N GLU A 183 9.94 -24.07 -3.25
CA GLU A 183 10.55 -25.25 -2.59
C GLU A 183 11.61 -25.96 -3.46
N GLN A 184 11.56 -25.77 -4.77
CA GLN A 184 12.49 -26.36 -5.75
C GLN A 184 13.50 -25.33 -6.30
N GLY A 185 13.51 -24.10 -5.78
CA GLY A 185 14.32 -23.00 -6.31
C GLY A 185 13.84 -22.49 -7.68
N ILE A 186 12.58 -22.74 -8.03
CA ILE A 186 11.93 -22.23 -9.24
C ILE A 186 11.19 -20.95 -8.87
N THR A 187 11.51 -19.85 -9.55
CA THR A 187 10.98 -18.50 -9.28
C THR A 187 9.92 -18.05 -10.27
N THR A 188 9.50 -18.91 -11.21
CA THR A 188 8.62 -18.53 -12.33
C THR A 188 7.29 -17.92 -11.89
N THR A 189 6.52 -18.59 -11.04
CA THR A 189 5.22 -18.07 -10.58
C THR A 189 5.40 -16.89 -9.64
N TYR A 190 6.43 -16.91 -8.78
CA TYR A 190 6.77 -15.76 -7.92
C TYR A 190 7.02 -14.51 -8.78
N ASN A 191 7.91 -14.62 -9.77
CA ASN A 191 8.23 -13.54 -10.69
C ASN A 191 7.00 -13.06 -11.46
N ALA A 192 6.13 -13.96 -11.91
CA ALA A 192 4.93 -13.60 -12.63
C ALA A 192 3.89 -12.86 -11.76
N ILE A 193 3.86 -13.14 -10.45
CA ILE A 193 3.07 -12.35 -9.50
C ILE A 193 3.73 -10.97 -9.36
N VAL A 194 4.98 -10.91 -8.91
CA VAL A 194 5.65 -9.63 -8.61
C VAL A 194 5.90 -8.74 -9.84
N SER A 195 5.96 -9.31 -11.05
CA SER A 195 6.12 -8.53 -12.28
C SER A 195 4.81 -7.93 -12.79
N GLY A 196 3.67 -8.46 -12.34
CA GLY A 196 2.37 -8.07 -12.87
C GLY A 196 1.75 -9.01 -13.89
N ALA A 197 2.46 -10.03 -14.36
CA ALA A 197 1.97 -10.91 -15.42
C ALA A 197 0.71 -11.71 -15.01
N ILE A 198 0.48 -11.89 -13.70
CA ILE A 198 -0.70 -12.56 -13.13
C ILE A 198 -1.73 -11.57 -12.56
N VAL A 199 -1.31 -10.40 -12.07
CA VAL A 199 -2.20 -9.41 -11.43
C VAL A 199 -2.65 -8.29 -12.35
N ALA A 200 -2.04 -8.11 -13.52
CA ALA A 200 -2.54 -7.19 -14.52
C ALA A 200 -3.90 -7.70 -15.04
N PRO A 201 -4.91 -6.84 -15.21
CA PRO A 201 -6.23 -7.25 -15.68
C PRO A 201 -6.11 -7.92 -17.05
N GLY A 202 -6.16 -9.25 -17.05
CA GLY A 202 -6.46 -10.05 -18.21
C GLY A 202 -7.95 -9.88 -18.48
N GLY A 203 -8.29 -9.22 -19.58
CA GLY A 203 -9.65 -8.81 -19.90
C GLY A 203 -10.68 -9.93 -19.76
N ASP A 204 -11.58 -9.74 -18.80
CA ASP A 204 -12.97 -10.14 -18.90
C ASP A 204 -13.79 -8.93 -18.43
N ASP A 205 -14.38 -8.25 -19.41
CA ASP A 205 -15.22 -7.07 -19.22
C ASP A 205 -16.39 -7.40 -18.27
N ILE A 206 -16.38 -6.80 -17.08
CA ILE A 206 -17.64 -6.53 -16.36
C ILE A 206 -18.06 -5.11 -16.77
N GLU A 207 -18.86 -5.00 -17.82
CA GLU A 207 -19.55 -3.78 -18.20
C GLU A 207 -20.43 -3.31 -17.03
N PHE A 208 -19.94 -2.36 -16.24
CA PHE A 208 -20.82 -1.44 -15.53
C PHE A 208 -21.18 -0.35 -16.52
N GLY A 209 -22.47 -0.31 -16.90
CA GLY A 209 -22.99 0.62 -17.90
C GLY A 209 -22.58 2.06 -17.60
N GLU A 210 -21.82 2.65 -18.52
CA GLU A 210 -21.55 4.08 -18.58
C GLU A 210 -22.86 4.82 -18.83
N ASP A 211 -23.33 5.57 -17.83
CA ASP A 211 -24.23 6.72 -18.02
C ASP A 211 -24.10 7.62 -16.78
N ASP A 212 -23.17 8.58 -16.85
CA ASP A 212 -23.39 10.00 -16.53
C ASP A 212 -22.03 10.72 -16.37
N ALA A 213 -21.61 11.38 -17.45
CA ALA A 213 -20.48 12.28 -17.47
C ALA A 213 -20.74 13.52 -16.59
N PHE A 214 -19.85 13.78 -15.63
CA PHE A 214 -19.74 15.09 -15.00
C PHE A 214 -18.60 15.88 -15.66
N ASP A 215 -18.96 16.97 -16.34
CA ASP A 215 -18.02 17.95 -16.90
C ASP A 215 -17.23 18.64 -15.76
N GLU A 216 -15.92 18.47 -15.71
CA GLU A 216 -15.02 19.32 -14.91
C GLU A 216 -14.49 20.50 -15.74
N ALA A 217 -14.64 21.70 -15.18
CA ALA A 217 -14.12 22.96 -15.72
C ALA A 217 -12.64 23.16 -15.35
N PRO A 218 -11.86 23.98 -16.11
CA PRO A 218 -10.43 24.07 -15.91
C PRO A 218 -10.09 25.05 -14.78
N GLU A 219 -9.32 24.61 -13.78
CA GLU A 219 -8.67 25.52 -12.84
C GLU A 219 -7.22 25.82 -13.26
N SER A 220 -6.96 27.12 -13.37
CA SER A 220 -5.65 27.73 -13.56
C SER A 220 -5.30 28.42 -12.25
N ALA A 221 -4.19 28.03 -11.62
CA ALA A 221 -3.35 28.95 -10.86
C ALA A 221 -1.96 28.34 -10.60
N ALA A 222 -0.93 29.00 -11.15
CA ALA A 222 0.47 28.70 -10.85
C ALA A 222 0.81 29.13 -9.41
N ALA A 223 1.47 28.26 -8.65
CA ALA A 223 2.13 28.59 -7.38
C ALA A 223 3.56 29.13 -7.63
N PRO A 224 4.07 30.07 -6.80
CA PRO A 224 5.42 30.60 -6.93
C PRO A 224 6.47 29.65 -6.31
N PRO A 225 7.75 29.71 -6.73
CA PRO A 225 8.78 28.80 -6.24
C PRO A 225 9.25 29.21 -4.84
N SER A 226 9.16 28.29 -3.87
CA SER A 226 9.85 28.41 -2.58
C SER A 226 11.20 27.70 -2.66
N ALA A 227 12.27 28.42 -2.30
CA ALA A 227 13.62 27.90 -2.23
C ALA A 227 13.77 26.92 -1.05
N GLU A 228 14.27 25.72 -1.33
CA GLU A 228 14.61 24.71 -0.31
C GLU A 228 15.94 25.05 0.39
N PRO A 229 16.08 24.79 1.71
CA PRO A 229 17.36 24.76 2.37
C PRO A 229 18.06 23.42 2.11
N THR A 230 19.26 23.46 1.54
CA THR A 230 20.11 22.29 1.30
C THR A 230 20.65 21.72 2.60
N ILE A 231 20.22 20.50 2.95
CA ILE A 231 20.89 19.64 3.94
C ILE A 231 21.76 18.66 3.16
N ALA A 232 23.07 18.66 3.44
CA ALA A 232 24.03 17.75 2.84
C ALA A 232 23.77 16.32 3.35
N ILE A 233 23.14 15.51 2.51
CA ILE A 233 23.07 14.05 2.63
C ILE A 233 24.21 13.51 1.78
N ASP A 234 24.91 12.49 2.29
CA ASP A 234 26.14 11.92 1.75
C ASP A 234 26.10 11.69 0.22
N ALA A 235 27.25 11.92 -0.42
CA ALA A 235 27.48 11.91 -1.87
C ALA A 235 27.35 10.52 -2.52
N PHE A 236 26.19 9.87 -2.37
CA PHE A 236 25.71 8.92 -3.35
C PHE A 236 25.37 9.69 -4.63
N ASP A 237 25.69 9.09 -5.77
CA ASP A 237 25.64 9.68 -7.11
C ASP A 237 24.36 10.51 -7.34
N ALA A 238 24.49 11.84 -7.19
CA ALA A 238 23.37 12.76 -7.22
C ALA A 238 22.67 12.76 -8.58
N GLU A 239 23.41 12.41 -9.65
CA GLU A 239 22.87 12.23 -10.99
C GLU A 239 22.02 10.97 -11.06
N ALA A 240 22.51 9.83 -10.54
CA ALA A 240 21.73 8.59 -10.45
C ALA A 240 20.44 8.77 -9.63
N ASN A 241 20.52 9.48 -8.50
CA ASN A 241 19.35 9.77 -7.66
C ASN A 241 18.34 10.69 -8.36
N ALA A 242 18.83 11.69 -9.11
CA ALA A 242 17.96 12.56 -9.91
C ALA A 242 17.29 11.82 -11.07
N GLN A 243 18.04 10.96 -11.79
CA GLN A 243 17.51 10.11 -12.86
C GLN A 243 16.41 9.17 -12.34
N ALA A 244 16.67 8.50 -11.21
CA ALA A 244 15.73 7.56 -10.62
C ALA A 244 14.43 8.24 -10.14
N ARG A 245 14.54 9.37 -9.44
CA ARG A 245 13.36 10.15 -9.01
C ARG A 245 12.57 10.71 -10.18
N ALA A 246 13.25 11.20 -11.22
CA ALA A 246 12.59 11.70 -12.42
C ALA A 246 11.77 10.62 -13.12
N PHE A 247 12.32 9.41 -13.23
CA PHE A 247 11.62 8.26 -13.82
C PHE A 247 10.39 7.86 -13.00
N ILE A 248 10.53 7.70 -11.68
CA ILE A 248 9.40 7.37 -10.78
C ILE A 248 8.29 8.44 -10.90
N GLN A 249 8.66 9.72 -10.89
CA GLN A 249 7.71 10.81 -11.08
C GLN A 249 7.04 10.79 -12.46
N SER A 250 7.78 10.45 -13.53
CA SER A 250 7.23 10.34 -14.89
C SER A 250 6.19 9.22 -14.97
N VAL A 251 6.46 8.07 -14.34
CA VAL A 251 5.52 6.95 -14.23
C VAL A 251 4.23 7.39 -13.52
N GLN A 252 4.35 8.02 -12.35
CA GLN A 252 3.21 8.48 -11.55
C GLN A 252 2.36 9.52 -12.28
N ASN A 253 2.98 10.56 -12.85
CA ASN A 253 2.28 11.60 -13.61
C ASN A 253 1.49 11.04 -14.80
N ARG A 254 1.93 9.90 -15.36
CA ARG A 254 1.24 9.20 -16.44
C ARG A 254 0.15 8.28 -15.91
N ALA A 255 0.38 7.61 -14.78
CA ALA A 255 -0.64 6.83 -14.08
C ALA A 255 -1.86 7.70 -13.69
N ASP A 256 -1.63 8.95 -13.29
CA ASP A 256 -2.69 9.91 -12.95
C ASP A 256 -3.61 10.28 -14.13
N GLN A 257 -3.23 9.95 -15.37
CA GLN A 257 -4.03 10.20 -16.57
C GLN A 257 -4.85 8.97 -17.00
N LEU A 258 -4.72 7.86 -16.28
CA LEU A 258 -5.40 6.60 -16.58
C LEU A 258 -6.77 6.53 -15.88
N SER A 259 -7.57 5.53 -16.27
CA SER A 259 -8.73 5.16 -15.45
C SER A 259 -8.29 4.72 -14.04
N PRO A 260 -9.18 4.78 -13.03
CA PRO A 260 -8.83 4.35 -11.67
C PRO A 260 -8.21 2.95 -11.60
N ASP A 261 -8.78 1.96 -12.28
CA ASP A 261 -8.30 0.57 -12.26
C ASP A 261 -6.91 0.41 -12.91
N GLU A 262 -6.69 1.10 -14.03
CA GLU A 262 -5.38 1.11 -14.70
C GLU A 262 -4.33 1.83 -13.85
N LYS A 263 -4.69 2.96 -13.22
CA LYS A 263 -3.82 3.69 -12.30
C LYS A 263 -3.40 2.80 -11.13
N ASP A 264 -4.36 2.14 -10.49
CA ASP A 264 -4.10 1.24 -9.37
C ASP A 264 -3.15 0.10 -9.77
N THR A 265 -3.31 -0.44 -10.99
CA THR A 265 -2.39 -1.43 -11.55
C THR A 265 -0.97 -0.87 -11.69
N VAL A 266 -0.79 0.31 -12.27
CA VAL A 266 0.56 0.92 -12.42
C VAL A 266 1.23 1.15 -11.08
N LEU A 267 0.49 1.73 -10.12
CA LEU A 267 0.98 2.05 -8.78
C LEU A 267 1.37 0.78 -8.01
N THR A 268 0.58 -0.29 -8.15
CA THR A 268 0.91 -1.62 -7.63
C THR A 268 2.24 -2.12 -8.17
N LEU A 269 2.38 -2.19 -9.50
CA LEU A 269 3.58 -2.75 -10.11
C LEU A 269 4.82 -1.94 -9.78
N LEU A 270 4.65 -0.64 -9.52
CA LEU A 270 5.72 0.24 -9.09
C LEU A 270 6.22 -0.16 -7.71
N THR A 271 5.31 -0.48 -6.77
CA THR A 271 5.66 -0.92 -5.40
C THR A 271 6.37 -2.28 -5.37
N TRP A 272 6.17 -3.12 -6.39
CA TRP A 272 6.81 -4.44 -6.49
C TRP A 272 8.10 -4.42 -7.31
N LEU A 273 8.50 -3.25 -7.78
CA LEU A 273 9.66 -3.11 -8.65
C LEU A 273 10.95 -3.52 -7.95
N ASP A 274 11.06 -3.38 -6.62
CA ASP A 274 12.21 -3.86 -5.86
C ASP A 274 12.29 -5.41 -5.77
N LYS A 275 11.17 -6.10 -6.04
CA LYS A 275 11.03 -7.56 -5.95
C LYS A 275 11.39 -8.31 -7.23
N VAL A 276 11.49 -7.61 -8.36
CA VAL A 276 11.95 -8.19 -9.63
C VAL A 276 13.48 -8.10 -9.74
N PRO A 277 14.13 -8.83 -10.67
CA PRO A 277 15.57 -8.66 -10.90
C PRO A 277 15.95 -7.19 -11.13
N HIS A 278 17.01 -6.70 -10.47
CA HIS A 278 17.42 -5.29 -10.57
C HIS A 278 18.18 -5.00 -11.87
N THR A 279 17.47 -5.11 -12.99
CA THR A 279 18.01 -4.96 -14.34
C THR A 279 17.26 -3.90 -15.12
N ARG A 280 17.93 -3.29 -16.10
CA ARG A 280 17.29 -2.38 -17.05
C ARG A 280 16.13 -3.04 -17.79
N GLN A 281 16.26 -4.32 -18.10
CA GLN A 281 15.19 -5.09 -18.74
C GLN A 281 13.96 -5.17 -17.85
N SER A 282 14.13 -5.31 -16.54
CA SER A 282 13.01 -5.33 -15.60
C SER A 282 12.27 -3.99 -15.51
N LEU A 283 12.95 -2.85 -15.70
CA LEU A 283 12.27 -1.55 -15.88
C LEU A 283 11.48 -1.48 -17.19
N VAL A 284 12.03 -2.04 -18.28
CA VAL A 284 11.36 -2.12 -19.58
C VAL A 284 10.10 -3.00 -19.47
N ASP A 285 10.22 -4.15 -18.82
CA ASP A 285 9.13 -5.09 -18.61
C ASP A 285 8.03 -4.48 -17.72
N PHE A 286 8.42 -3.75 -16.66
CA PHE A 286 7.50 -2.95 -15.84
C PHE A 286 6.72 -1.96 -16.70
N VAL A 287 7.38 -1.12 -17.49
CA VAL A 287 6.72 -0.12 -18.35
C VAL A 287 5.78 -0.76 -19.38
N ASN A 288 6.19 -1.88 -19.97
CA ASN A 288 5.37 -2.59 -20.95
C ASN A 288 4.12 -3.21 -20.32
N GLN A 289 4.20 -3.70 -19.08
CA GLN A 289 3.06 -4.29 -18.36
C GLN A 289 2.13 -3.19 -17.81
N SER A 290 2.70 -2.17 -17.17
CA SER A 290 1.96 -1.04 -16.58
C SER A 290 1.20 -0.21 -17.63
N PHE A 291 1.73 -0.08 -18.84
CA PHE A 291 1.14 0.71 -19.92
C PHE A 291 0.79 -0.16 -21.13
N ALA A 292 0.14 -1.31 -20.92
CA ALA A 292 -0.12 -2.30 -21.95
C ALA A 292 -1.21 -1.89 -22.97
N GLY A 293 -2.18 -1.06 -22.57
CA GLY A 293 -3.30 -0.64 -23.41
C GLY A 293 -2.88 0.03 -24.73
N GLU A 294 -3.66 -0.14 -25.80
CA GLU A 294 -3.36 0.45 -27.12
C GLU A 294 -3.29 1.99 -27.04
N SER A 295 -4.19 2.60 -26.25
CA SER A 295 -4.22 4.04 -25.95
C SER A 295 -2.97 4.54 -25.22
N GLN A 296 -2.22 3.64 -24.55
CA GLN A 296 -1.06 3.97 -23.73
C GLN A 296 0.27 3.92 -24.49
N THR A 297 0.25 3.66 -25.79
CA THR A 297 1.46 3.54 -26.60
C THR A 297 2.39 4.75 -26.48
N THR A 298 1.85 5.97 -26.49
CA THR A 298 2.66 7.19 -26.33
C THR A 298 3.30 7.31 -24.94
N ASN A 299 2.56 6.94 -23.88
CA ASN A 299 3.08 6.93 -22.51
C ASN A 299 4.19 5.89 -22.36
N ARG A 300 3.97 4.68 -22.88
CA ARG A 300 4.93 3.58 -22.89
C ARG A 300 6.21 3.96 -23.63
N GLU A 301 6.11 4.48 -24.86
CA GLU A 301 7.29 4.87 -25.65
C GLU A 301 8.12 5.97 -24.97
N ALA A 302 7.48 6.95 -24.35
CA ALA A 302 8.19 8.01 -23.63
C ALA A 302 8.99 7.47 -22.44
N LEU A 303 8.38 6.59 -21.65
CA LEU A 303 9.06 5.96 -20.50
C LEU A 303 10.19 5.03 -20.93
N LEU A 304 10.03 4.31 -22.04
CA LEU A 304 11.11 3.48 -22.60
C LEU A 304 12.31 4.32 -23.05
N VAL A 305 12.08 5.52 -23.61
CA VAL A 305 13.16 6.47 -23.95
C VAL A 305 13.87 6.98 -22.69
N GLU A 306 13.14 7.26 -21.61
CA GLU A 306 13.74 7.62 -20.31
C GLU A 306 14.61 6.48 -19.76
N ILE A 307 14.14 5.23 -19.84
CA ILE A 307 14.92 4.06 -19.44
C ILE A 307 16.17 3.93 -20.30
N ASP A 308 16.10 4.08 -21.63
CA ASP A 308 17.28 3.97 -22.50
C ASP A 308 18.35 5.04 -22.18
N ALA A 309 17.91 6.25 -21.84
CA ALA A 309 18.79 7.35 -21.48
C ALA A 309 19.40 7.26 -20.06
N MET A 310 18.84 6.42 -19.19
CA MET A 310 19.25 6.30 -17.79
C MET A 310 20.61 5.61 -17.64
N SER A 311 21.48 6.05 -16.73
CA SER A 311 22.73 5.34 -16.43
C SER A 311 22.48 4.02 -15.69
N ASP A 312 23.42 3.08 -15.70
CA ASP A 312 23.28 1.83 -14.93
C ASP A 312 23.20 2.09 -13.41
N ALA A 313 23.88 3.14 -12.92
CA ALA A 313 23.75 3.61 -11.54
C ALA A 313 22.36 4.18 -11.26
N GLY A 314 21.77 4.91 -12.21
CA GLY A 314 20.39 5.38 -12.16
C GLY A 314 19.38 4.24 -12.12
N VAL A 315 19.58 3.21 -12.96
CA VAL A 315 18.74 2.00 -12.98
C VAL A 315 18.79 1.31 -11.62
N ALA A 316 19.98 1.04 -11.08
CA ALA A 316 20.13 0.45 -9.75
C ALA A 316 19.50 1.33 -8.66
N ARG A 317 19.57 2.66 -8.83
CA ARG A 317 18.97 3.61 -7.89
C ARG A 317 17.45 3.65 -7.96
N VAL A 318 16.80 3.33 -9.09
CA VAL A 318 15.34 3.15 -9.14
C VAL A 318 14.93 2.01 -8.22
N PHE A 319 15.58 0.85 -8.32
CA PHE A 319 15.28 -0.30 -7.46
C PHE A 319 15.58 -0.02 -5.98
N SER A 320 16.71 0.63 -5.69
CA SER A 320 17.04 1.04 -4.33
C SER A 320 16.07 2.10 -3.79
N LEU A 321 15.60 3.04 -4.62
CA LEU A 321 14.54 3.94 -4.19
C LEU A 321 13.28 3.13 -3.92
N MET A 322 12.81 2.26 -4.80
CA MET A 322 11.62 1.45 -4.50
C MET A 322 11.79 0.49 -3.31
N ALA A 323 13.02 0.12 -2.94
CA ALA A 323 13.32 -0.64 -1.73
C ALA A 323 13.42 0.23 -0.46
N ASP A 324 13.93 1.46 -0.58
CA ASP A 324 14.13 2.43 0.51
C ASP A 324 12.89 3.32 0.73
N SER A 325 12.07 3.47 -0.32
CA SER A 325 10.84 4.24 -0.36
C SER A 325 9.73 3.23 -0.47
N VAL A 326 9.01 3.13 0.65
CA VAL A 326 7.57 3.15 0.65
C VAL A 326 6.89 1.79 0.48
N ASP A 327 6.27 1.35 1.58
CA ASP A 327 5.30 0.25 1.57
C ASP A 327 4.16 0.57 0.58
N LEU A 328 3.36 -0.43 0.20
CA LEU A 328 2.13 -0.25 -0.62
C LEU A 328 1.27 0.95 -0.14
N ILE A 329 1.39 1.28 1.14
CA ILE A 329 0.74 2.39 1.82
C ILE A 329 1.26 3.76 1.36
N ASP A 330 2.56 4.04 1.17
CA ASP A 330 2.95 5.40 0.76
C ASP A 330 2.71 5.72 -0.71
N VAL A 331 2.50 4.73 -1.57
CA VAL A 331 1.99 5.01 -2.93
C VAL A 331 0.51 5.40 -2.92
N PHE A 332 -0.30 4.80 -2.03
CA PHE A 332 -1.69 5.23 -1.79
C PHE A 332 -1.80 6.46 -0.86
N THR A 333 -0.73 6.82 -0.14
CA THR A 333 -0.73 7.92 0.84
C THR A 333 0.24 9.07 0.53
N ILE A 334 0.90 9.13 -0.63
CA ILE A 334 1.68 10.31 -1.04
C ILE A 334 0.77 11.56 -1.08
N GLY A 335 0.99 12.45 -0.12
CA GLY A 335 0.10 13.55 0.29
C GLY A 335 -0.11 13.60 1.81
N LEU A 336 0.09 12.48 2.48
CA LEU A 336 0.36 12.31 3.89
C LEU A 336 1.86 12.06 4.02
N SER A 337 2.54 12.85 4.84
CA SER A 337 3.93 12.55 5.20
C SER A 337 3.94 11.27 6.05
N GLU A 338 4.96 10.41 5.93
CA GLU A 338 5.24 9.23 6.80
C GLU A 338 4.92 9.41 8.30
N PRO A 339 4.96 10.63 8.86
CA PRO A 339 4.21 10.95 10.07
C PRO A 339 2.68 10.83 9.88
N MET A 340 2.13 9.61 9.94
CA MET A 340 0.75 9.46 10.42
C MET A 340 0.73 9.97 11.85
N PHE A 341 0.17 11.17 12.03
CA PHE A 341 0.20 11.82 13.32
C PHE A 341 -0.65 11.01 14.31
N ASN A 342 -0.05 10.72 15.47
CA ASN A 342 -0.69 10.32 16.74
C ASN A 342 -1.86 11.23 17.19
N SER A 343 -2.29 12.22 16.38
CA SER A 343 -3.41 13.12 16.67
C SER A 343 -4.76 12.60 16.23
N VAL A 344 -4.87 11.62 15.32
CA VAL A 344 -6.20 11.15 14.93
C VAL A 344 -6.80 10.37 16.10
N GLU A 345 -6.18 9.27 16.54
CA GLU A 345 -6.76 8.45 17.62
C GLU A 345 -6.82 9.13 18.99
N CYS A 346 -5.80 9.90 19.38
CA CYS A 346 -5.85 10.67 20.63
C CYS A 346 -7.00 11.70 20.67
N ASN A 347 -7.50 12.12 19.49
CA ASN A 347 -8.64 13.02 19.36
C ASN A 347 -9.89 12.32 18.80
N GLU A 348 -9.83 11.01 18.51
CA GLU A 348 -10.99 10.23 18.12
C GLU A 348 -11.80 9.84 19.35
N GLU A 349 -13.11 9.70 19.16
CA GLU A 349 -13.97 9.08 20.16
C GLU A 349 -13.96 7.56 20.04
N ALA A 350 -12.76 6.97 20.11
CA ALA A 350 -12.50 5.54 20.01
C ALA A 350 -11.81 5.01 21.29
N PRO A 351 -11.85 3.70 21.57
CA PRO A 351 -11.02 3.09 22.61
C PRO A 351 -9.54 3.40 22.37
N PHE A 352 -8.80 3.65 23.46
CA PHE A 352 -7.35 3.81 23.36
C PHE A 352 -6.71 2.47 22.95
N GLU A 353 -5.88 2.51 21.92
CA GLU A 353 -5.12 1.37 21.42
C GLU A 353 -3.71 1.36 22.04
N ASP A 354 -3.14 0.17 22.27
CA ASP A 354 -1.83 -0.01 22.88
C ASP A 354 -0.95 -0.96 22.04
N PHE A 355 0.28 -0.53 21.72
CA PHE A 355 1.21 -1.33 20.91
C PHE A 355 1.55 -2.68 21.56
N SER A 356 1.51 -2.78 22.89
CA SER A 356 1.68 -4.05 23.59
C SER A 356 0.58 -5.08 23.24
N ASN A 357 -0.63 -4.62 22.89
CA ASN A 357 -1.70 -5.48 22.39
C ASN A 357 -1.43 -5.94 20.94
N VAL A 358 -0.80 -5.11 20.10
CA VAL A 358 -0.31 -5.53 18.77
C VAL A 358 0.65 -6.70 18.93
N LEU A 359 1.63 -6.58 19.83
CA LEU A 359 2.60 -7.65 20.11
C LEU A 359 1.92 -8.93 20.65
N ALA A 360 0.93 -8.78 21.53
CA ALA A 360 0.15 -9.91 22.03
C ALA A 360 -0.63 -10.61 20.90
N ASN A 361 -1.20 -9.84 19.97
CA ASN A 361 -1.91 -10.37 18.81
C ASN A 361 -0.96 -11.10 17.85
N VAL A 362 0.22 -10.55 17.56
CA VAL A 362 1.26 -11.25 16.77
C VAL A 362 1.67 -12.58 17.42
N ALA A 363 1.90 -12.58 18.74
CA ALA A 363 2.28 -13.80 19.46
C ALA A 363 1.19 -14.88 19.47
N ALA A 364 -0.07 -14.49 19.26
CA ALA A 364 -1.22 -15.40 19.17
C ALA A 364 -1.46 -15.97 17.76
N LEU A 365 -0.79 -15.44 16.72
CA LEU A 365 -0.95 -15.91 15.34
C LEU A 365 -0.45 -17.35 15.16
N GLU A 366 -1.10 -18.11 14.27
CA GLU A 366 -0.64 -19.46 13.92
C GLU A 366 0.71 -19.45 13.18
N ILE A 367 0.99 -18.35 12.48
CA ILE A 367 2.23 -18.09 11.73
C ILE A 367 2.64 -16.64 12.06
N PRO A 368 3.32 -16.39 13.19
CA PRO A 368 3.71 -15.05 13.61
C PRO A 368 4.56 -14.30 12.59
N GLU A 369 5.31 -15.04 11.76
CA GLU A 369 6.16 -14.48 10.71
C GLU A 369 5.37 -13.74 9.62
N LEU A 370 4.06 -13.99 9.49
CA LEU A 370 3.20 -13.22 8.58
C LEU A 370 2.96 -11.78 9.03
N ALA A 371 3.30 -11.43 10.28
CA ALA A 371 3.24 -10.06 10.76
C ALA A 371 4.56 -9.29 10.56
N TYR A 372 5.59 -9.91 9.96
CA TYR A 372 6.82 -9.20 9.61
C TYR A 372 6.54 -8.07 8.62
N GLY A 373 7.17 -6.91 8.81
CA GLY A 373 6.89 -5.69 8.04
C GLY A 373 5.66 -4.95 8.59
N THR A 374 4.54 -5.66 8.77
CA THR A 374 3.33 -5.08 9.37
C THR A 374 3.56 -4.63 10.82
N LEU A 375 4.38 -5.35 11.59
CA LEU A 375 4.69 -5.00 12.97
C LEU A 375 5.52 -3.71 13.07
N GLU A 376 6.54 -3.57 12.22
CA GLU A 376 7.35 -2.36 12.11
C GLU A 376 6.51 -1.17 11.64
N PHE A 377 5.63 -1.39 10.66
CA PHE A 377 4.64 -0.40 10.24
C PHE A 377 3.71 0.02 11.38
N MET A 378 3.17 -0.93 12.15
CA MET A 378 2.34 -0.62 13.32
C MET A 378 3.14 0.14 14.38
N ALA A 379 4.41 -0.16 14.59
CA ALA A 379 5.25 0.58 15.54
C ALA A 379 5.40 2.06 15.17
N SER A 380 5.30 2.43 13.88
CA SER A 380 5.30 3.84 13.46
C SER A 380 3.97 4.57 13.71
N GLN A 381 2.90 3.82 13.99
CA GLN A 381 1.58 4.37 14.33
C GLN A 381 1.42 4.70 15.82
N PHE A 382 2.32 4.22 16.70
CA PHE A 382 2.31 4.45 18.16
C PHE A 382 3.51 5.31 18.59
#